data_AF-A0A7J9HV83-F1
#
_entry.id   AF-A0A7J9HV83-F1
#
_cell.length_a   1.000
_cell.length_b   1.000
_cell.length_c   1.000
_cell.angle_alpha   90.00
_cell.angle_beta   90.00
_cell.angle_gamma   90.00
#
_symmetry.space_group_name_H-M   'P 1'
#
loop_
_entity.id
_entity.type
_entity.pdbx_description
1 polymer ?
#
loop_
_entity_poly.entity_id
_entity_poly.type
_entity_poly.pdbx_seq_one_letter_code
_entity_poly.pdbx_strand_id
1 'polypeptide(L)'
;MMEMITLKSTFARKLNQAGFSPMHLALQNDRTQTVLLLLRFDEGLVCVKGREYLTPLHHVVQIGNVDLLIKLLKVCPEAIEDVTV
;
A
#
# COMPACT_ATOMS: atom_id res chain seq x y z
N MET A 1 8.86 -23.22 5.25
CA MET A 1 7.94 -22.41 4.43
C MET A 1 7.63 -21.04 5.07
N MET A 2 7.43 -20.96 6.41
CA MET A 2 7.18 -19.69 7.13
C MET A 2 8.24 -18.61 6.90
N GLU A 3 9.53 -18.95 6.97
CA GLU A 3 10.62 -17.97 6.81
C GLU A 3 10.60 -17.24 5.45
N MET A 4 10.23 -17.95 4.37
CA MET A 4 10.15 -17.37 3.03
C MET A 4 8.95 -16.43 2.87
N ILE A 5 7.85 -16.68 3.58
CA ILE A 5 6.67 -15.81 3.61
C ILE A 5 6.99 -14.54 4.39
N THR A 6 7.61 -14.67 5.57
CA THR A 6 8.04 -13.53 6.41
C THR A 6 9.05 -12.64 5.69
N LEU A 7 10.02 -13.23 4.99
CA LEU A 7 11.01 -12.47 4.23
C LEU A 7 10.37 -11.66 3.09
N LYS A 8 9.42 -12.25 2.38
CA LYS A 8 8.71 -11.55 1.30
C LYS A 8 7.80 -10.42 1.84
N SER A 9 7.16 -10.61 3.01
CA SER A 9 6.35 -9.56 3.67
C SER A 9 7.19 -8.40 4.16
N THR A 10 8.30 -8.67 4.83
CA THR A 10 9.23 -7.62 5.27
C THR A 10 9.82 -6.87 4.07
N PHE A 11 10.10 -7.55 2.96
CA PHE A 11 10.57 -6.89 1.73
C PHE A 11 9.49 -6.02 1.08
N ALA A 12 8.23 -6.48 1.02
CA ALA A 12 7.12 -5.71 0.46
C ALA A 12 6.80 -4.43 1.26
N ARG A 13 7.21 -4.37 2.53
CA ARG A 13 7.07 -3.19 3.41
C ARG A 13 8.25 -2.22 3.32
N LYS A 14 9.40 -2.65 2.79
CA LYS A 14 10.64 -1.86 2.80
C LYS A 14 10.50 -0.61 1.92
N LEU A 15 10.94 0.53 2.46
CA LEU A 15 11.00 1.78 1.71
C LEU A 15 12.29 1.87 0.89
N ASN A 16 12.21 2.46 -0.30
CA ASN A 16 13.39 2.86 -1.06
C ASN A 16 14.04 4.13 -0.47
N GLN A 17 15.14 4.59 -1.06
CA GLN A 17 15.86 5.80 -0.60
C GLN A 17 15.01 7.08 -0.64
N ALA A 18 13.95 7.12 -1.45
CA ALA A 18 13.02 8.24 -1.53
C ALA A 18 11.84 8.10 -0.56
N GLY A 19 11.81 7.07 0.29
CA GLY A 19 10.76 6.84 1.28
C GLY A 19 9.52 6.12 0.73
N PHE A 20 9.59 5.47 -0.43
CA PHE A 20 8.42 4.81 -1.03
C PHE A 20 8.48 3.30 -0.90
N SER A 21 7.37 2.68 -0.46
CA SER A 21 7.19 1.22 -0.52
C SER A 21 6.85 0.76 -1.95
N PRO A 22 6.99 -0.53 -2.28
CA PRO A 22 6.51 -1.11 -3.53
C PRO A 22 5.06 -0.73 -3.88
N MET A 23 4.17 -0.61 -2.89
CA MET A 23 2.77 -0.24 -3.12
C MET A 23 2.63 1.24 -3.55
N HIS A 24 3.40 2.15 -2.95
CA HIS A 24 3.46 3.55 -3.39
C HIS A 24 3.93 3.66 -4.84
N LEU A 25 5.00 2.94 -5.19
CA LEU A 25 5.55 2.94 -6.54
C LEU A 25 4.55 2.37 -7.55
N ALA A 26 3.83 1.30 -7.20
CA ALA A 26 2.80 0.74 -8.06
C ALA A 26 1.66 1.74 -8.33
N LEU A 27 1.23 2.51 -7.32
CA LEU A 27 0.21 3.55 -7.47
C LEU A 27 0.70 4.72 -8.34
N GLN A 28 1.90 5.23 -8.07
CA GLN A 28 2.51 6.33 -8.84
C GLN A 28 2.71 6.00 -10.33
N ASN A 29 2.86 4.71 -10.66
CA ASN A 29 3.09 4.24 -12.02
C ASN A 29 1.82 3.61 -12.65
N ASP A 30 0.64 3.83 -12.07
CA ASP A 30 -0.65 3.30 -12.54
C ASP A 30 -0.64 1.77 -12.78
N ARG A 31 0.06 1.04 -11.92
CA ARG A 31 0.18 -0.43 -11.99
C ARG A 31 -0.87 -1.10 -11.12
N THR A 32 -2.16 -0.93 -11.43
CA THR A 32 -3.27 -1.45 -10.61
C THR A 32 -3.16 -2.96 -10.35
N GLN A 33 -2.76 -3.76 -11.34
CA GLN A 33 -2.59 -5.20 -11.16
C GLN A 33 -1.50 -5.53 -10.12
N THR A 34 -0.42 -4.75 -10.08
CA THR A 34 0.63 -4.89 -9.06
C THR A 34 0.10 -4.53 -7.69
N VAL A 35 -0.72 -3.48 -7.57
CA VAL A 35 -1.40 -3.12 -6.30
C VAL A 35 -2.25 -4.28 -5.80
N LEU A 36 -3.07 -4.89 -6.67
CA LEU A 36 -3.91 -6.03 -6.32
C LEU A 36 -3.08 -7.27 -5.92
N LEU A 37 -1.95 -7.52 -6.58
CA LEU A 37 -1.04 -8.61 -6.23
C LEU A 37 -0.41 -8.39 -4.85
N LEU A 38 0.03 -7.16 -4.56
CA LEU A 38 0.59 -6.80 -3.27
C LEU A 38 -0.44 -6.94 -2.14
N LEU A 39 -1.69 -6.53 -2.37
CA LEU A 39 -2.78 -6.70 -1.40
C LEU A 39 -3.05 -8.17 -1.08
N ARG A 40 -3.06 -9.04 -2.09
CA ARG A 40 -3.21 -10.49 -1.87
C ARG A 40 -2.08 -11.09 -1.06
N PHE A 41 -0.92 -10.45 -1.07
CA PHE A 41 0.26 -10.93 -0.37
C PHE A 41 0.27 -10.45 1.10
N ASP A 42 -0.03 -9.18 1.32
CA ASP A 42 -0.09 -8.58 2.66
C ASP A 42 -1.03 -7.35 2.61
N GLU A 43 -2.20 -7.49 3.21
CA GLU A 43 -3.23 -6.46 3.23
C GLU A 43 -2.77 -5.21 4.01
N GLY A 44 -1.94 -5.39 5.04
CA GLY A 44 -1.42 -4.29 5.86
C GLY A 44 -0.35 -3.44 5.17
N LEU A 45 -0.05 -3.70 3.89
CA LEU A 45 0.79 -2.84 3.06
C LEU A 45 0.14 -1.46 2.83
N VAL A 46 -1.18 -1.38 2.89
CA VAL A 46 -1.94 -0.13 2.70
C VAL A 46 -1.73 0.89 3.82
N CYS A 47 -1.29 0.44 5.00
CA CYS A 47 -0.98 1.28 6.16
C CYS A 47 0.51 1.66 6.24
N VAL A 48 1.34 1.20 5.29
CA VAL A 48 2.78 1.51 5.31
C VAL A 48 2.96 3.00 5.07
N LYS A 49 3.45 3.73 6.08
CA LYS A 49 3.79 5.15 5.97
C LYS A 49 5.09 5.29 5.20
N GLY A 50 5.01 5.95 4.04
CA GLY A 50 6.14 6.29 3.21
C GLY A 50 6.67 7.69 3.47
N ARG A 51 7.07 8.36 2.39
CA ARG A 51 7.51 9.76 2.40
C ARG A 51 6.42 10.65 2.99
N GLU A 52 6.82 11.63 3.80
CA GLU A 52 5.92 12.59 4.45
C GLU A 52 4.81 11.93 5.29
N TYR A 53 5.07 10.71 5.78
CA TYR A 53 4.12 9.88 6.52
C TYR A 53 2.85 9.52 5.75
N LEU A 54 2.84 9.71 4.43
CA LEU A 54 1.71 9.36 3.58
C LEU A 54 1.65 7.84 3.38
N THR A 55 0.45 7.29 3.46
CA THR A 55 0.17 5.88 3.14
C THR A 55 -0.22 5.71 1.67
N PRO A 56 -0.18 4.49 1.12
CA PRO A 56 -0.76 4.19 -0.19
C PRO A 56 -2.20 4.68 -0.35
N LEU A 57 -3.00 4.68 0.72
CA LEU A 57 -4.37 5.17 0.68
C LEU A 57 -4.44 6.68 0.37
N HIS A 58 -3.53 7.50 0.91
CA HIS A 58 -3.43 8.93 0.58
C HIS A 58 -3.18 9.15 -0.91
N HIS A 59 -2.29 8.35 -1.50
CA HIS A 59 -2.00 8.43 -2.93
C HIS A 59 -3.23 8.09 -3.78
N VAL A 60 -4.01 7.08 -3.40
CA VAL A 60 -5.22 6.72 -4.15
C VAL A 60 -6.25 7.84 -4.12
N VAL A 61 -6.39 8.52 -2.98
CA VAL A 61 -7.24 9.71 -2.84
C VAL A 61 -6.74 10.83 -3.75
N GLN A 62 -5.43 11.12 -3.75
CA GLN A 62 -4.83 12.15 -4.62
C GLN A 62 -5.01 11.85 -6.11
N ILE A 63 -4.94 10.58 -6.51
CA ILE A 63 -5.17 10.13 -7.88
C ILE A 63 -6.66 10.24 -8.26
N GLY A 64 -7.57 10.22 -7.29
CA GLY A 64 -9.01 10.26 -7.52
C GLY A 64 -9.61 8.94 -8.01
N ASN A 65 -8.91 7.82 -7.83
CA ASN A 65 -9.39 6.50 -8.24
C ASN A 65 -10.33 5.90 -7.18
N VAL A 66 -11.61 6.28 -7.26
CA VAL A 66 -12.65 5.88 -6.31
C VAL A 66 -12.84 4.36 -6.24
N ASP A 67 -12.76 3.65 -7.36
CA ASP A 67 -12.92 2.19 -7.39
C ASP A 67 -11.80 1.49 -6.63
N LEU A 68 -10.57 1.95 -6.82
CA LEU A 68 -9.41 1.42 -6.10
C LEU A 68 -9.47 1.79 -4.61
N LEU A 69 -9.93 3.00 -4.27
CA LEU A 69 -10.13 3.44 -2.90
C LEU A 69 -11.12 2.52 -2.17
N ILE A 70 -12.28 2.28 -2.76
CA ILE A 70 -13.30 1.36 -2.22
C ILE A 70 -12.72 -0.03 -2.04
N LYS A 71 -11.90 -0.50 -3.00
CA LYS A 71 -11.32 -1.83 -2.93
C LYS A 71 -10.29 -1.96 -1.82
N LEU A 72 -9.44 -0.95 -1.61
CA LEU A 72 -8.47 -0.91 -0.52
C LEU A 72 -9.17 -0.91 0.85
N LEU A 73 -10.20 -0.07 1.01
CA LEU A 73 -10.98 0.01 2.26
C LEU A 73 -11.79 -1.27 2.56
N LYS A 74 -12.23 -1.99 1.53
CA LYS A 74 -12.87 -3.30 1.72
C LYS A 74 -11.90 -4.37 2.23
N VAL A 75 -10.62 -4.23 1.91
CA VAL A 75 -9.57 -5.17 2.32
C VAL A 75 -9.04 -4.83 3.70
N CYS A 76 -8.79 -3.54 3.98
CA CYS A 76 -8.31 -3.08 5.27
C CYS A 76 -9.07 -1.79 5.64
N PRO A 77 -10.20 -1.94 6.36
CA PRO A 77 -11.01 -0.80 6.80
C PRO A 77 -10.24 0.13 7.74
N GLU A 78 -9.32 -0.41 8.54
CA GLU A 78 -8.54 0.32 9.55
C GLU A 78 -7.57 1.31 8.89
N ALA A 79 -7.24 1.13 7.60
CA ALA A 79 -6.37 2.02 6.84
C ALA A 79 -6.87 3.47 6.80
N ILE A 80 -8.17 3.70 7.06
CA ILE A 80 -8.74 5.04 7.11
C ILE A 80 -8.27 5.85 8.32
N GLU A 81 -7.91 5.20 9.43
CA GLU A 81 -7.43 5.85 10.66
C GLU A 81 -6.08 6.56 10.41
N ASP A 82 -5.28 6.03 9.48
CA ASP A 82 -4.03 6.64 9.09
C ASP A 82 -4.20 7.87 8.19
N VAL A 83 -5.41 8.15 7.69
CA VAL A 83 -5.71 9.29 6.80
C VAL A 83 -6.36 10.46 7.55
N THR A 84 -6.87 10.22 8.74
CA THR A 84 -7.45 11.26 9.60
C THR A 84 -6.34 11.98 10.37
N VAL A 85 -6.11 13.26 10.01
CA VAL A 85 -5.29 14.22 10.78
C VAL A 85 -6.01 14.62 12.05
#